data_AF-R7L771-F1
#
_entry.id   AF-R7L771-F1
#
_cell.length_a   1.000
_cell.length_b   1.000
_cell.length_c   1.000
_cell.angle_alpha   90.00
_cell.angle_beta   90.00
_cell.angle_gamma   90.00
#
_symmetry.space_group_name_H-M   'P 1'
#
loop_
_entity.id
_entity.type
_entity.pdbx_description
1 polymer ?
#
loop_
_entity_poly.entity_id
_entity_poly.type
_entity_poly.pdbx_seq_one_letter_code
_entity_poly.pdbx_strand_id
1 'polypeptide(L)'
;MNQDHLILVAKDLNIAVTQVAAAAKLLEEGATVPFIARYRKEATGTLDEVQIAKIRDDLERLKAIDDRRDAIKKSLSERNLLSADLEKSLDAADSLARLEDIYQPFKPKRRTRATAAKEKGLEQPKKRGWRLLQILFSTTRKPISPKRRWNLCRLKKELQTRTRP
;
A
#
# COMPACT_ATOMS: atom_id res chain seq x y z
N MET A 1 -20.84 -9.40 -17.54
CA MET A 1 -19.49 -9.82 -17.95
C MET A 1 -18.97 -8.94 -19.07
N ASN A 2 -17.77 -8.37 -18.93
CA ASN A 2 -17.10 -7.65 -20.01
C ASN A 2 -16.50 -8.66 -20.99
N GLN A 3 -16.78 -8.51 -22.29
CA GLN A 3 -16.28 -9.43 -23.33
C GLN A 3 -14.75 -9.37 -23.44
N ASP A 4 -14.16 -8.20 -23.21
CA ASP A 4 -12.71 -7.99 -23.25
C ASP A 4 -11.98 -8.83 -22.21
N HIS A 5 -12.56 -8.99 -21.01
CA HIS A 5 -11.97 -9.83 -19.96
C HIS A 5 -11.91 -11.29 -20.36
N LEU A 6 -12.96 -11.80 -21.00
CA LEU A 6 -13.00 -13.19 -21.47
C LEU A 6 -11.91 -13.43 -22.52
N ILE A 7 -11.67 -12.47 -23.41
CA ILE A 7 -10.64 -12.55 -24.45
C ILE A 7 -9.24 -12.50 -23.84
N LEU A 8 -9.01 -11.63 -22.85
CA LEU A 8 -7.72 -11.53 -22.15
C LEU A 8 -7.39 -12.83 -21.40
N VAL A 9 -8.32 -13.33 -20.59
CA VAL A 9 -8.14 -14.59 -19.84
C VAL A 9 -7.93 -15.78 -20.79
N ALA A 10 -8.66 -15.83 -21.91
CA ALA A 10 -8.48 -16.86 -22.92
C ALA A 10 -7.08 -16.84 -23.54
N LYS A 11 -6.54 -15.64 -23.81
CA LYS A 11 -5.17 -15.48 -24.32
C LYS A 11 -4.11 -15.89 -23.29
N ASP A 12 -4.27 -15.47 -22.04
CA ASP A 12 -3.30 -15.74 -20.97
C ASP A 12 -3.19 -17.23 -20.65
N LEU A 13 -4.32 -17.95 -20.67
CA LEU A 13 -4.36 -19.38 -20.40
C LEU A 13 -4.24 -20.25 -21.66
N ASN A 14 -4.24 -19.64 -22.85
CA ASN A 14 -4.24 -20.31 -24.16
C ASN A 14 -5.41 -21.30 -24.31
N ILE A 15 -6.62 -20.86 -23.98
CA ILE A 15 -7.87 -21.63 -23.97
C ILE A 15 -8.87 -20.97 -24.93
N ALA A 16 -9.83 -21.72 -25.48
CA ALA A 16 -10.86 -21.12 -26.32
C ALA A 16 -11.76 -20.17 -25.50
N VAL A 17 -12.08 -19.01 -26.08
CA VAL A 17 -12.96 -18.00 -25.45
C VAL A 17 -14.33 -18.57 -25.08
N THR A 18 -14.84 -19.52 -25.87
CA THR A 18 -16.11 -20.23 -25.61
C THR A 18 -16.07 -21.05 -24.33
N GLN A 19 -14.95 -21.71 -24.04
CA GLN A 19 -14.75 -22.52 -22.83
C GLN A 19 -14.67 -21.61 -21.60
N VAL A 20 -13.91 -20.51 -21.70
CA VAL A 20 -13.81 -19.50 -20.65
C VAL A 20 -15.18 -18.89 -20.37
N ALA A 21 -15.93 -18.52 -21.42
CA ALA A 21 -17.28 -17.97 -21.28
C ALA A 21 -18.26 -18.96 -20.62
N ALA A 22 -18.19 -20.25 -20.95
CA ALA A 22 -19.02 -21.28 -20.34
C ALA A 22 -18.67 -21.48 -18.85
N ALA A 23 -17.38 -21.57 -18.51
CA ALA A 23 -16.92 -21.68 -17.12
C ALA A 23 -17.31 -20.43 -16.31
N ALA A 24 -17.15 -19.25 -16.90
CA ALA A 24 -17.49 -17.99 -16.26
C ALA A 24 -19.00 -17.89 -15.96
N LYS A 25 -19.87 -18.31 -16.88
CA LYS A 25 -21.33 -18.36 -16.64
C LYS A 25 -21.69 -19.26 -15.44
N LEU A 26 -21.10 -20.45 -15.38
CA LEU A 26 -21.34 -21.38 -14.28
C LEU A 26 -20.86 -20.80 -12.93
N LEU A 27 -19.73 -20.08 -12.94
CA LEU A 27 -19.23 -19.39 -11.74
C LEU A 27 -20.19 -18.25 -11.30
N GLU A 28 -20.79 -17.51 -12.23
CA GLU A 28 -21.80 -16.49 -11.91
C GLU A 28 -23.11 -17.08 -11.38
N GLU A 29 -23.47 -18.29 -11.80
CA GLU A 29 -24.59 -19.06 -11.23
C GLU A 29 -24.29 -19.59 -9.81
N GLY A 30 -23.09 -19.35 -9.29
CA GLY A 30 -22.66 -19.76 -7.95
C GLY A 30 -22.14 -21.20 -7.87
N ALA A 31 -21.84 -21.83 -9.02
CA ALA A 31 -21.23 -23.15 -9.02
C ALA A 31 -19.79 -23.10 -8.48
N THR A 32 -19.41 -24.08 -7.68
CA THR A 32 -18.04 -24.15 -7.11
C THR A 32 -17.07 -24.78 -8.12
N VAL A 33 -15.79 -24.41 -8.03
CA VAL A 33 -14.73 -24.93 -8.91
C VAL A 33 -14.67 -26.47 -8.94
N PRO A 34 -14.72 -27.20 -7.79
CA PRO A 34 -14.71 -28.66 -7.81
C PRO A 34 -15.99 -29.25 -8.44
N PHE A 35 -17.13 -28.57 -8.30
CA PHE A 35 -18.39 -29.01 -8.90
C PHE A 35 -18.36 -28.90 -10.42
N ILE A 36 -17.82 -27.79 -10.95
CA ILE A 36 -17.68 -27.58 -12.40
C ILE A 36 -16.74 -28.63 -12.99
N ALA A 37 -15.58 -28.83 -12.37
CA ALA A 37 -14.57 -29.79 -12.83
C ALA A 37 -15.11 -31.24 -12.87
N ARG A 38 -15.91 -31.64 -11.86
CA ARG A 38 -16.43 -33.01 -11.76
C ARG A 38 -17.68 -33.26 -12.61
N TYR A 39 -18.65 -32.34 -12.59
CA TYR A 39 -19.99 -32.59 -13.10
C TYR A 39 -20.32 -31.79 -14.37
N ARG A 40 -19.50 -30.82 -14.77
CA ARG A 40 -19.75 -29.93 -15.92
C ARG A 40 -18.59 -29.90 -16.93
N LYS A 41 -17.90 -31.03 -17.08
CA LYS A 41 -16.80 -31.21 -18.04
C LYS A 41 -17.22 -31.00 -19.50
N GLU A 42 -18.42 -31.47 -19.88
CA GLU A 42 -18.92 -31.36 -21.25
C GLU A 42 -19.26 -29.90 -21.62
N ALA A 43 -19.78 -29.13 -20.65
CA ALA A 43 -20.16 -27.73 -20.86
C ALA A 43 -18.94 -26.80 -20.99
N THR A 44 -17.82 -27.16 -20.36
CA THR A 44 -16.59 -26.37 -20.37
C THR A 44 -15.55 -26.87 -21.38
N GLY A 45 -15.80 -28.00 -22.05
CA GLY A 45 -14.88 -28.58 -23.02
C GLY A 45 -13.66 -29.24 -22.39
N THR A 46 -13.83 -29.91 -21.26
CA THR A 46 -12.79 -30.68 -20.53
C THR A 46 -11.71 -29.82 -19.88
N LEU A 47 -12.09 -28.72 -19.24
CA LEU A 47 -11.16 -27.91 -18.44
C LEU A 47 -10.78 -28.59 -17.12
N ASP A 48 -9.51 -28.43 -16.74
CA ASP A 48 -8.99 -28.91 -15.46
C ASP A 48 -9.45 -28.01 -14.29
N GLU A 49 -9.53 -28.58 -13.08
CA GLU A 49 -9.88 -27.83 -11.86
C GLU A 49 -8.95 -26.64 -11.62
N VAL A 50 -7.65 -26.82 -11.88
CA VAL A 50 -6.63 -25.76 -11.75
C VAL A 50 -6.86 -24.64 -12.76
N GLN A 51 -7.29 -24.96 -13.99
CA GLN A 51 -7.60 -23.96 -15.00
C GLN A 51 -8.87 -23.18 -14.64
N ILE A 52 -9.90 -23.86 -14.16
CA ILE A 52 -11.16 -23.22 -13.72
C ILE A 52 -10.89 -22.29 -12.53
N ALA A 53 -10.04 -22.70 -11.57
CA ALA A 53 -9.62 -21.85 -10.47
C ALA A 53 -8.91 -20.57 -10.96
N LYS A 54 -7.96 -20.71 -11.90
CA LYS A 54 -7.27 -19.55 -12.49
C LYS A 54 -8.23 -18.61 -13.22
N ILE A 55 -9.16 -19.15 -14.00
CA ILE A 55 -10.19 -18.35 -14.69
C ILE A 55 -10.99 -17.53 -13.68
N ARG A 56 -11.43 -18.13 -12.57
CA ARG A 56 -12.13 -17.41 -11.50
C ARG A 56 -11.26 -16.26 -10.96
N ASP A 57 -10.03 -16.58 -10.55
CA ASP A 57 -9.14 -15.63 -9.89
C ASP A 57 -8.78 -14.46 -10.81
N ASP A 58 -8.52 -14.72 -12.10
CA ASP A 58 -8.24 -13.68 -13.09
C ASP A 58 -9.46 -12.81 -13.41
N LEU A 59 -10.65 -13.41 -13.51
CA LEU A 59 -11.88 -12.65 -13.71
C LEU A 59 -12.20 -11.76 -12.52
N GLU A 60 -12.00 -12.26 -11.29
CA GLU A 60 -12.16 -11.47 -10.07
C GLU A 60 -11.15 -10.33 -10.00
N ARG A 61 -9.88 -10.60 -10.34
CA ARG A 61 -8.82 -9.59 -10.41
C ARG A 61 -9.15 -8.48 -11.42
N LEU A 62 -9.57 -8.84 -12.63
CA LEU A 62 -9.93 -7.88 -13.67
C LEU A 62 -11.17 -7.07 -13.29
N LYS A 63 -12.20 -7.71 -12.72
CA LYS A 63 -13.38 -7.01 -12.18
C LYS A 63 -12.97 -6.00 -11.10
N ALA A 64 -12.09 -6.37 -10.17
CA ALA A 64 -11.62 -5.48 -9.12
C ALA A 64 -10.84 -4.25 -9.67
N ILE A 65 -10.07 -4.42 -10.75
CA ILE A 65 -9.38 -3.31 -11.42
C ILE A 65 -10.39 -2.33 -12.03
N ASP A 66 -11.38 -2.85 -12.74
CA ASP A 66 -12.43 -2.03 -13.37
C ASP A 66 -13.29 -1.30 -12.34
N ASP A 67 -13.76 -2.00 -11.31
CA ASP A 67 -14.54 -1.41 -10.21
C ASP A 67 -13.76 -0.28 -9.53
N ARG A 68 -12.44 -0.45 -9.38
CA ARG A 68 -11.58 0.57 -8.80
C ARG A 68 -11.39 1.75 -9.74
N ARG A 69 -11.18 1.50 -11.04
CA ARG A 69 -11.09 2.54 -12.08
C ARG A 69 -12.35 3.38 -12.09
N ASP A 70 -13.52 2.76 -12.07
CA ASP A 70 -14.83 3.44 -12.05
C ASP A 70 -15.04 4.26 -10.79
N ALA A 71 -14.67 3.74 -9.62
CA ALA A 71 -14.73 4.49 -8.36
C ALA A 71 -13.85 5.75 -8.40
N ILE A 72 -12.65 5.66 -8.99
CA ILE A 72 -11.75 6.81 -9.17
C ILE A 72 -12.36 7.82 -10.14
N LYS A 73 -12.86 7.36 -11.31
CA LYS A 73 -13.51 8.23 -12.31
C LYS A 73 -14.69 8.98 -11.71
N LYS A 74 -15.57 8.29 -10.96
CA LYS A 74 -16.71 8.90 -10.24
C LYS A 74 -16.23 9.96 -9.24
N SER A 75 -15.26 9.62 -8.40
CA SER A 75 -14.70 10.56 -7.42
C SER A 75 -14.06 11.80 -8.05
N LEU A 76 -13.43 11.67 -9.22
CA LEU A 76 -12.85 12.81 -9.95
C LEU A 76 -13.91 13.64 -10.66
N SER A 77 -14.92 12.99 -11.24
CA SER A 77 -16.06 13.64 -11.90
C SER A 77 -16.86 14.50 -10.92
N GLU A 78 -17.16 13.98 -9.72
CA GLU A 78 -17.88 14.73 -8.66
C GLU A 78 -17.16 16.04 -8.27
N ARG A 79 -15.84 16.10 -8.47
CA ARG A 79 -15.01 17.27 -8.15
C ARG A 79 -14.70 18.12 -9.37
N ASN A 80 -15.21 17.77 -10.55
CA ASN A 80 -14.91 18.41 -11.84
C ASN A 80 -13.39 18.49 -12.13
N LEU A 81 -12.62 17.53 -11.63
CA LEU A 81 -11.17 17.41 -11.84
C LEU A 81 -10.81 16.42 -12.96
N LEU A 82 -11.83 15.84 -13.61
CA LEU A 82 -11.64 14.88 -14.69
C LEU A 82 -11.21 15.62 -15.97
N SER A 83 -9.95 15.46 -16.36
CA SER A 83 -9.45 15.93 -17.66
C SER A 83 -9.34 14.75 -18.64
N ALA A 84 -9.43 15.04 -19.94
CA ALA A 84 -9.34 14.01 -20.98
C ALA A 84 -8.00 13.24 -20.94
N ASP A 85 -6.91 13.89 -20.54
CA ASP A 85 -5.60 13.25 -20.40
C ASP A 85 -5.52 12.33 -19.17
N LEU A 86 -6.18 12.71 -18.07
CA LEU A 86 -6.29 11.85 -16.88
C LEU A 86 -7.15 10.62 -17.17
N GLU A 87 -8.25 10.79 -17.91
CA GLU A 87 -9.09 9.66 -18.31
C GLU A 87 -8.32 8.64 -19.16
N LYS A 88 -7.60 9.10 -20.19
CA LYS A 88 -6.71 8.23 -20.97
C LYS A 88 -5.65 7.53 -20.12
N SER A 89 -5.10 8.23 -19.13
CA SER A 89 -4.10 7.66 -18.22
C SER A 89 -4.68 6.58 -17.31
N LEU A 90 -5.94 6.74 -16.89
CA LEU A 90 -6.67 5.75 -16.09
C LEU A 90 -7.07 4.52 -16.92
N ASP A 91 -7.46 4.73 -18.18
CA ASP A 91 -7.83 3.65 -19.10
C ASP A 91 -6.60 2.82 -19.51
N ALA A 92 -5.43 3.46 -19.66
CA ALA A 92 -4.16 2.79 -19.94
C ALA A 92 -3.51 2.12 -18.71
N ALA A 93 -4.15 2.17 -17.54
CA ALA A 93 -3.59 1.56 -16.33
C ALA A 93 -3.97 0.07 -16.25
N ASP A 94 -2.96 -0.79 -16.35
CA ASP A 94 -3.11 -2.26 -16.38
C ASP A 94 -3.15 -2.90 -14.98
N SER A 95 -2.85 -2.14 -13.91
CA SER A 95 -2.72 -2.67 -12.56
C SER A 95 -3.32 -1.76 -11.48
N LEU A 96 -3.75 -2.37 -10.38
CA LEU A 96 -4.27 -1.65 -9.20
C LEU A 96 -3.26 -0.65 -8.63
N ALA A 97 -1.97 -1.02 -8.59
CA ALA A 97 -0.91 -0.13 -8.10
C ALA A 97 -0.82 1.14 -8.96
N ARG A 98 -0.83 0.97 -10.29
CA ARG A 98 -0.75 2.10 -11.22
C ARG A 98 -1.97 3.02 -11.12
N LEU A 99 -3.16 2.46 -10.91
CA LEU A 99 -4.37 3.25 -10.64
C LEU A 99 -4.24 4.08 -9.35
N GLU A 100 -3.72 3.48 -8.27
CA GLU A 100 -3.52 4.19 -7.00
C GLU A 100 -2.45 5.28 -7.10
N ASP A 101 -1.36 5.02 -7.84
CA ASP A 101 -0.31 6.01 -8.07
C ASP A 101 -0.85 7.25 -8.81
N ILE A 102 -1.71 7.04 -9.82
CA ILE A 102 -2.39 8.13 -10.54
C ILE A 102 -3.37 8.88 -9.61
N TYR A 103 -4.07 8.17 -8.73
CA TYR A 103 -5.06 8.77 -7.82
C TYR A 103 -4.43 9.48 -6.61
N GLN A 104 -3.22 9.12 -6.22
CA GLN A 104 -2.51 9.62 -5.03
C GLN A 104 -2.55 11.15 -4.86
N PRO A 105 -2.30 11.98 -5.90
CA PRO A 105 -2.30 13.44 -5.77
C PRO A 105 -3.70 14.02 -5.52
N PHE A 106 -4.75 13.34 -5.99
CA PHE A 106 -6.13 13.79 -5.92
C PHE A 106 -6.84 13.31 -4.66
N LYS A 107 -6.20 12.48 -3.84
CA LYS A 107 -6.81 11.96 -2.62
C LYS A 107 -7.09 13.09 -1.62
N PRO A 108 -8.35 13.24 -1.12
CA PRO A 108 -8.67 14.29 -0.18
C PRO A 108 -7.85 14.13 1.11
N LYS A 109 -7.10 15.18 1.47
CA LYS A 109 -6.31 15.19 2.71
C LYS A 109 -7.24 15.32 3.91
N ARG A 110 -7.12 14.40 4.87
CA ARG A 110 -7.85 14.52 6.15
C ARG A 110 -7.41 15.79 6.86
N ARG A 111 -8.38 16.62 7.26
CA ARG A 111 -8.12 17.78 8.12
C ARG A 111 -7.73 17.27 9.51
N THR A 112 -6.50 17.55 9.92
CA THR A 112 -5.98 17.25 11.26
C THR A 112 -5.90 18.53 12.08
N ARG A 113 -5.81 18.42 13.41
CA ARG A 113 -5.56 19.59 14.28
C ARG A 113 -4.32 20.37 13.84
N ALA A 114 -3.33 19.68 13.29
CA ALA A 114 -2.12 20.28 12.72
C ALA A 114 -2.40 21.09 11.43
N THR A 115 -3.26 20.61 10.51
CA THR A 115 -3.63 21.39 9.31
C THR A 115 -4.47 22.61 9.68
N ALA A 116 -5.39 22.47 10.65
CA ALA A 116 -6.16 23.59 11.18
C ALA A 116 -5.28 24.65 11.87
N ALA A 117 -4.19 24.24 12.55
CA ALA A 117 -3.22 25.16 13.14
C ALA A 117 -2.42 25.91 12.06
N LYS A 118 -2.06 25.25 10.95
CA LYS A 118 -1.38 25.90 9.80
C LYS A 118 -2.26 26.95 9.13
N GLU A 119 -3.53 26.63 8.90
CA GLU A 119 -4.50 27.59 8.35
C GLU A 119 -4.69 28.81 9.27
N LYS A 120 -4.56 28.62 10.58
CA LYS A 120 -4.57 29.70 11.59
C LYS A 120 -3.23 30.41 11.76
N GLY A 121 -2.23 30.13 10.91
CA GLY A 121 -0.90 30.76 11.00
C GLY A 121 -0.05 30.33 12.20
N LEU A 122 -0.48 29.33 12.97
CA LEU A 122 0.26 28.75 14.10
C LEU A 122 1.24 27.67 13.63
N GLU A 123 1.94 27.93 12.53
CA GLU A 123 3.00 27.04 12.05
C GLU A 123 4.20 27.21 12.98
N GLN A 124 4.33 26.27 13.93
CA GLN A 124 5.39 26.24 14.94
C GLN A 124 6.75 26.54 14.29
N PRO A 125 7.48 27.61 14.69
CA PRO A 125 8.80 27.86 14.16
C PRO A 125 9.77 26.82 14.71
N LYS A 126 9.83 25.64 14.09
CA LYS A 126 10.81 24.57 14.36
C LYS A 126 12.27 25.06 14.23
N LYS A 127 12.50 26.25 13.67
CA LYS A 127 13.83 26.82 13.41
C LYS A 127 14.52 27.49 14.61
N ARG A 128 13.84 27.77 15.73
CA ARG A 128 14.48 28.48 16.87
C ARG A 128 15.13 27.58 17.93
N GLY A 129 14.67 26.33 18.11
CA GLY A 129 15.24 25.41 19.11
C GLY A 129 16.58 24.76 18.72
N TRP A 130 16.82 24.57 17.42
CA TRP A 130 18.02 23.85 16.94
C TRP A 130 19.31 24.67 17.03
N ARG A 131 19.23 26.01 16.97
CA ARG A 131 20.42 26.87 17.18
C ARG A 131 20.88 26.88 18.64
N LEU A 132 19.96 26.91 19.59
CA LEU A 132 20.30 26.90 21.02
C LEU A 132 20.92 25.58 21.46
N LEU A 133 20.48 24.45 20.90
CA LEU A 133 21.05 23.13 21.20
C LEU A 133 22.48 22.96 20.63
N GLN A 134 22.77 23.52 19.44
CA GLN A 134 24.14 23.53 18.88
C GLN A 134 25.12 24.39 19.69
N ILE A 135 24.66 25.50 20.27
CA ILE A 135 25.49 26.41 21.08
C ILE A 135 25.84 25.78 22.45
N LEU A 136 24.92 25.01 23.04
CA LEU A 136 25.16 24.31 24.31
C LEU A 136 26.07 23.07 24.16
N PHE A 137 26.03 22.39 23.02
CA PHE A 137 26.87 21.19 22.79
C PHE A 137 28.33 21.52 22.40
N SER A 138 28.59 22.74 21.93
CA SER A 138 29.94 23.20 21.56
C SER A 138 30.72 23.82 22.73
N THR A 139 30.06 24.22 23.83
CA THR A 139 30.68 24.94 24.95
C THR A 139 31.07 24.07 26.16
N THR A 140 30.83 22.76 26.14
CA THR A 140 31.24 21.83 27.21
C THR A 140 32.14 20.70 26.71
N ARG A 141 33.28 21.05 26.11
CA ARG A 141 34.48 20.18 26.12
C ARG A 141 35.63 20.88 26.86
N LYS A 142 35.55 20.95 28.19
CA LYS A 142 36.78 21.05 29.00
C LYS A 142 37.21 19.62 29.34
N PRO A 143 38.38 19.13 28.86
CA PRO A 143 38.86 17.82 29.24
C PRO A 143 39.20 17.81 30.74
N ILE A 144 38.63 16.88 31.49
CA ILE A 144 39.01 16.62 32.89
C ILE A 144 40.44 16.09 32.87
N SER A 145 41.36 16.75 33.60
CA SER A 145 42.77 16.37 33.61
C SER A 145 43.00 14.97 34.22
N PRO A 146 43.99 14.19 33.74
CA PRO A 146 44.21 12.80 34.16
C PRO A 146 44.44 12.63 35.67
N LYS A 147 44.97 13.65 36.35
CA LYS A 147 45.31 13.63 37.79
C LYS A 147 44.09 13.56 38.73
N ARG A 148 42.89 13.98 38.30
CA ARG A 148 41.67 13.89 39.14
C ARG A 148 41.00 12.51 39.10
N ARG A 149 41.32 11.67 38.12
CA ARG A 149 40.73 10.33 37.97
C ARG A 149 41.32 9.32 38.97
N TRP A 150 42.58 9.50 39.36
CA TRP A 150 43.27 8.61 40.30
C TRP A 150 42.77 8.74 41.74
N ASN A 151 42.46 9.96 42.21
CA ASN A 151 42.01 10.19 43.58
C ASN A 151 40.62 9.58 43.86
N LEU A 152 39.74 9.53 42.86
CA LEU A 152 38.42 8.89 42.99
C LEU A 152 38.47 7.36 43.00
N CYS A 153 39.41 6.74 42.27
CA CYS A 153 39.60 5.29 42.35
C CYS A 153 40.24 4.85 43.68
N ARG A 154 41.13 5.66 44.26
CA ARG A 154 41.75 5.37 45.57
C ARG A 154 40.73 5.44 46.70
N LEU A 155 39.91 6.50 46.74
CA LEU A 155 38.85 6.68 47.75
C LEU A 155 37.79 5.56 47.72
N LYS A 156 37.49 5.03 46.52
CA LYS A 156 36.49 3.95 46.36
C LYS A 156 37.00 2.59 46.86
N LYS A 157 38.32 2.36 46.79
CA LYS A 157 38.97 1.15 47.34
C LYS A 157 39.07 1.21 48.87
N GLU A 158 39.33 2.39 49.44
CA GLU A 158 39.38 2.62 50.89
C GLU A 158 38.02 2.45 51.60
N LEU A 159 36.92 2.75 50.90
CA LEU A 159 35.56 2.62 51.45
C LEU A 159 35.02 1.17 51.42
N GLN A 160 35.54 0.30 50.56
CA GLN A 160 35.10 -1.10 50.46
C GLN A 160 35.72 -2.05 51.49
N THR A 161 36.77 -1.63 52.21
CA THR A 161 37.43 -2.46 53.25
C THR A 161 37.00 -2.14 54.68
N ARG A 162 36.07 -1.18 54.89
CA ARG A 162 35.56 -0.80 56.22
C ARG A 162 34.16 -1.34 56.54
N THR A 163 33.54 -2.10 55.65
CA THR A 163 32.25 -2.75 55.88
C THR A 163 32.37 -4.25 55.60
N ARG A 164 32.97 -4.97 56.57
CA ARG A 164 32.83 -6.41 56.75
C ARG A 164 32.78 -6.69 58.26
N PRO A 165 31.61 -6.93 58.85
CA PRO A 165 31.43 -8.06 59.75
C PRO A 165 31.44 -9.38 58.95
#